data_AF-C0GHE3-F1
#
_entry.id   AF-C0GHE3-F1
#
_cell.length_a   1.000
_cell.length_b   1.000
_cell.length_c   1.000
_cell.angle_alpha   90.00
_cell.angle_beta   90.00
_cell.angle_gamma   90.00
#
_symmetry.space_group_name_H-M   'P 1'
#
loop_
_entity.id
_entity.type
_entity.pdbx_description
1 polymer ?
#
loop_
_entity_poly.entity_id
_entity_poly.type
_entity_poly.pdbx_seq_one_letter_code
_entity_poly.pdbx_strand_id
1 'polypeptide(L)'
;MSVVRGDAAKALAQRTIFSARRVLPEFKDVLSPVAVARCAHLLRSTLGEPSYVVIRPQSGPVEVWVVSLKNNNGVLSFELWQHADMPRYYIFADRSSPVLAKLLKRLRRHLYTPVVEVLSGK
;
A
#
# COMPACT_ATOMS: atom_id res chain seq x y z
N MET A 1 -4.71 -5.05 13.02
CA MET A 1 -5.17 -4.05 12.04
C MET A 1 -6.40 -4.65 11.39
N SER A 2 -7.36 -3.84 10.97
CA SER A 2 -8.56 -4.32 10.29
C SER A 2 -8.69 -3.63 8.95
N VAL A 3 -9.04 -4.40 7.92
CA VAL A 3 -9.35 -3.86 6.61
C VAL A 3 -10.79 -3.35 6.64
N VAL A 4 -11.01 -2.13 6.12
CA VAL A 4 -12.35 -1.54 6.00
C VAL A 4 -12.79 -1.65 4.55
N ARG A 5 -14.09 -1.82 4.27
CA ARG A 5 -14.63 -2.04 2.90
C ARG A 5 -15.69 -1.01 2.51
N GLY A 6 -15.96 -0.90 1.20
CA GLY A 6 -17.10 -0.15 0.67
C GLY A 6 -17.04 1.36 0.99
N ASP A 7 -18.19 1.98 1.21
CA ASP A 7 -18.26 3.44 1.42
C ASP A 7 -17.58 3.90 2.73
N ALA A 8 -17.58 3.06 3.77
CA ALA A 8 -16.80 3.32 4.99
C ALA A 8 -15.29 3.39 4.69
N ALA A 9 -14.79 2.54 3.79
CA ALA A 9 -13.40 2.61 3.36
C ALA A 9 -13.10 3.88 2.58
N LYS A 10 -14.00 4.29 1.67
CA LYS A 10 -13.84 5.54 0.91
C LYS A 10 -13.76 6.75 1.84
N ALA A 11 -14.65 6.82 2.84
CA ALA A 11 -14.64 7.91 3.83
C ALA A 11 -13.35 7.94 4.66
N LEU A 12 -12.81 6.77 5.03
CA LEU A 12 -11.54 6.67 5.74
C LEU A 12 -10.34 7.04 4.86
N ALA A 13 -10.33 6.63 3.59
CA ALA A 13 -9.28 6.99 2.64
C ALA A 13 -9.21 8.49 2.37
N GLN A 14 -10.35 9.20 2.38
CA GLN A 14 -10.36 10.67 2.27
C GLN A 14 -9.62 11.37 3.42
N ARG A 15 -9.48 10.71 4.57
CA ARG A 15 -8.70 11.23 5.71
C ARG A 15 -7.21 11.01 5.56
N THR A 16 -6.76 10.12 4.67
CA THR A 16 -5.34 9.78 4.50
C THR A 16 -4.62 10.78 3.60
N ILE A 17 -4.31 11.97 4.14
CA ILE A 17 -3.72 13.09 3.38
C ILE A 17 -2.19 13.12 3.36
N PHE A 18 -1.52 12.32 4.20
CA PHE A 18 -0.06 12.28 4.27
C PHE A 18 0.48 11.13 3.42
N SER A 19 1.29 11.42 2.40
CA SER A 19 2.01 10.35 1.71
C SER A 19 3.00 9.66 2.64
N ALA A 20 3.28 8.38 2.42
CA ALA A 20 4.24 7.62 3.22
C ALA A 20 5.61 8.29 3.26
N ARG A 21 6.04 8.95 2.18
CA ARG A 21 7.26 9.78 2.14
C ARG A 21 7.23 10.93 3.16
N ARG A 22 6.08 11.57 3.39
CA ARG A 22 5.96 12.62 4.42
C ARG A 22 6.05 12.07 5.85
N VAL A 23 5.61 10.83 6.06
CA VAL A 23 5.68 10.15 7.37
C VAL A 23 7.05 9.54 7.63
N LEU A 24 7.69 9.02 6.59
CA LEU A 24 9.02 8.42 6.59
C LEU A 24 9.76 8.86 5.32
N PRO A 25 10.64 9.89 5.39
CA PRO A 25 11.31 10.46 4.21
C PRO A 25 12.10 9.45 3.36
N GLU A 26 12.57 8.36 3.97
CA GLU A 26 13.27 7.27 3.28
C GLU A 26 12.35 6.37 2.44
N PHE A 27 11.03 6.46 2.63
CA PHE A 27 10.04 5.75 1.84
C PHE A 27 9.85 6.49 0.52
N LYS A 28 10.52 6.01 -0.52
CA LYS A 28 10.46 6.63 -1.85
C LYS A 28 9.23 6.15 -2.62
N ASP A 29 8.78 6.97 -3.57
CA ASP A 29 7.75 6.55 -4.52
C ASP A 29 8.29 5.39 -5.37
N VAL A 30 7.41 4.46 -5.74
CA VAL A 30 7.79 3.24 -6.45
C VAL A 30 7.14 3.19 -7.82
N LEU A 31 8.00 3.18 -8.84
CA LEU A 31 7.66 3.10 -10.25
C LEU A 31 8.34 1.87 -10.86
N SER A 32 7.86 0.68 -10.50
CA SER A 32 8.46 -0.59 -10.95
C SER A 32 7.40 -1.67 -11.02
N PRO A 33 7.15 -2.29 -12.19
CA PRO A 33 6.20 -3.39 -12.33
C PRO A 33 6.46 -4.53 -11.35
N VAL A 34 7.73 -4.92 -11.18
CA VAL A 34 8.13 -6.00 -10.26
C VAL A 34 7.84 -5.64 -8.80
N ALA A 35 8.09 -4.39 -8.40
CA ALA A 35 7.80 -3.97 -7.04
C ALA A 35 6.29 -3.85 -6.77
N VAL A 36 5.53 -3.42 -7.78
CA VAL A 36 4.06 -3.36 -7.72
C VAL A 36 3.46 -4.75 -7.60
N ALA A 37 3.91 -5.72 -8.41
CA ALA A 37 3.46 -7.11 -8.33
C ALA A 37 3.75 -7.72 -6.94
N ARG A 38 4.92 -7.45 -6.37
CA ARG A 38 5.27 -7.86 -4.99
C ARG A 38 4.35 -7.23 -3.95
N CYS A 39 4.09 -5.92 -4.08
CA CYS A 39 3.16 -5.21 -3.19
C CYS A 39 1.75 -5.81 -3.28
N ALA A 40 1.29 -6.09 -4.50
CA ALA A 40 -0.02 -6.69 -4.75
C ALA A 40 -0.13 -8.10 -4.14
N HIS A 41 0.91 -8.94 -4.30
CA HIS A 41 0.97 -10.25 -3.67
C HIS A 41 0.94 -10.16 -2.14
N LEU A 42 1.70 -9.23 -1.56
CA LEU A 42 1.73 -9.00 -0.11
C LEU A 42 0.34 -8.58 0.42
N LEU A 43 -0.30 -7.61 -0.24
CA LEU A 43 -1.61 -7.11 0.17
C LEU A 43 -2.68 -8.19 0.05
N ARG A 44 -2.73 -8.93 -1.07
CA ARG A 44 -3.71 -10.00 -1.24
C ARG A 44 -3.51 -11.16 -0.26
N SER A 45 -2.28 -11.60 -0.04
CA SER A 45 -2.00 -12.70 0.89
C SER A 45 -2.22 -12.32 2.36
N THR A 46 -2.04 -11.04 2.73
CA THR A 46 -2.13 -10.58 4.12
C THR A 46 -3.50 -10.00 4.47
N LEU A 47 -4.15 -9.31 3.52
CA LEU A 47 -5.34 -8.49 3.74
C LEU A 47 -6.54 -8.93 2.87
N GLY A 48 -6.36 -9.93 1.99
CA GLY A 48 -7.36 -10.39 1.03
C GLY A 48 -7.63 -9.36 -0.08
N GLU A 49 -8.86 -9.39 -0.60
CA GLU A 49 -9.33 -8.52 -1.67
C GLU A 49 -9.15 -7.02 -1.38
N PRO A 50 -9.19 -6.12 -2.38
CA PRO A 50 -9.17 -4.67 -2.16
C PRO A 50 -10.42 -4.15 -1.43
N SER A 51 -10.27 -3.04 -0.71
CA SER A 51 -11.36 -2.35 0.00
C SER A 51 -12.40 -1.78 -0.93
N TYR A 52 -11.94 -1.27 -2.07
CA TYR A 52 -12.72 -0.87 -3.23
C TYR A 52 -11.79 -0.71 -4.43
N VAL A 53 -12.38 -0.58 -5.61
CA VAL A 53 -11.65 -0.32 -6.87
C VAL A 53 -12.13 1.01 -7.44
N VAL A 54 -11.20 1.85 -7.88
CA VAL A 54 -11.48 3.08 -8.61
C VAL A 54 -11.22 2.85 -10.08
N ILE A 55 -12.24 2.97 -10.92
CA ILE A 55 -12.08 2.86 -12.37
C ILE A 55 -11.61 4.20 -12.93
N ARG A 56 -10.43 4.23 -13.57
CA ARG A 56 -9.90 5.42 -14.23
C ARG A 56 -9.74 5.18 -15.73
N PRO A 57 -10.24 6.08 -16.60
CA PRO A 57 -10.23 5.88 -18.05
C PRO A 57 -8.84 5.59 -18.65
N GLN A 58 -7.78 6.22 -18.14
CA GLN A 58 -6.43 6.16 -18.71
C GLN A 58 -5.46 5.25 -17.95
N SER A 59 -5.86 4.74 -16.78
CA SER A 59 -4.95 3.99 -15.90
C SER A 59 -5.50 2.62 -15.49
N GLY A 60 -6.67 2.27 -16.02
CA GLY A 60 -7.39 1.06 -15.64
C GLY A 60 -7.89 1.11 -14.19
N PRO A 61 -8.24 -0.07 -13.62
CA PRO A 61 -8.68 -0.16 -12.25
C PRO A 61 -7.52 0.11 -11.28
N VAL A 62 -7.75 1.01 -10.34
CA VAL A 62 -6.88 1.25 -9.18
C VAL A 62 -7.48 0.50 -7.99
N GLU A 63 -6.76 -0.51 -7.53
CA GLU A 63 -7.16 -1.27 -6.35
C GLU A 63 -6.74 -0.53 -5.09
N VAL A 64 -7.66 -0.36 -4.14
CA VAL A 64 -7.40 0.39 -2.92
C VAL A 64 -7.61 -0.48 -1.69
N TRP A 65 -6.62 -0.57 -0.79
CA TRP A 65 -6.79 -1.16 0.54
C TRP A 65 -6.77 -0.08 1.60
N VAL A 66 -7.76 -0.09 2.49
CA VAL A 66 -7.84 0.83 3.63
C VAL A 66 -7.74 0.04 4.92
N VAL A 67 -6.70 0.33 5.70
CA VAL A 67 -6.32 -0.40 6.90
C VAL A 67 -6.43 0.52 8.10
N SER A 68 -7.35 0.20 9.01
CA SER A 68 -7.42 0.84 10.32
C SER A 68 -6.48 0.14 11.30
N LEU A 69 -5.64 0.92 11.99
CA LEU A 69 -4.75 0.39 13.02
C LEU A 69 -5.50 0.23 14.35
N LYS A 70 -5.09 -0.76 15.15
CA LYS A 70 -5.69 -1.00 16.47
C LYS A 70 -5.56 0.24 17.36
N ASN A 71 -6.49 0.43 18.30
CA ASN A 71 -6.50 1.51 19.28
C ASN A 71 -6.45 2.92 18.66
N ASN A 72 -7.08 3.12 17.49
CA ASN A 72 -7.09 4.40 16.77
C ASN A 72 -5.69 4.97 16.47
N ASN A 73 -4.69 4.11 16.31
CA ASN A 73 -3.30 4.51 16.03
C ASN A 73 -3.07 5.06 14.62
N GLY A 74 -4.12 5.15 13.80
CA GLY A 74 -4.11 5.74 12.48
C GLY A 74 -4.78 4.86 11.44
N VAL A 75 -4.81 5.38 10.21
CA VAL A 75 -5.33 4.71 9.02
C VAL A 75 -4.24 4.74 7.97
N LEU A 76 -4.09 3.63 7.22
CA LEU A 76 -3.30 3.56 6.00
C LEU A 76 -4.22 3.31 4.80
N SER A 77 -3.94 3.97 3.70
CA SER A 77 -4.52 3.67 2.38
C SER A 77 -3.41 3.24 1.43
N PHE A 78 -3.61 2.14 0.72
CA PHE A 78 -2.71 1.65 -0.33
C PHE A 78 -3.44 1.75 -1.65
N GLU A 79 -2.86 2.48 -2.61
CA GLU A 79 -3.38 2.55 -3.97
C GLU A 79 -2.45 1.81 -4.92
N LEU A 80 -2.95 0.78 -5.60
CA LEU A 80 -2.20 -0.02 -6.54
C LEU A 80 -2.66 0.26 -7.97
N TRP A 81 -1.75 0.84 -8.75
CA TRP A 81 -1.95 1.23 -10.13
C TRP A 81 -1.26 0.20 -11.05
N GLN A 82 -1.75 -1.03 -11.03
CA GLN A 82 -1.15 -2.16 -11.77
C GLN A 82 -1.29 -2.04 -13.29
N HIS A 83 -2.36 -1.40 -13.75
CA HIS A 83 -2.73 -1.32 -15.17
C HIS A 83 -2.38 0.02 -15.82
N ALA A 84 -1.69 0.91 -15.11
CA ALA A 84 -1.20 2.15 -15.67
C ALA A 84 0.04 1.88 -16.55
N ASP A 85 0.25 2.69 -17.59
CA ASP A 85 1.43 2.61 -18.48
C ASP A 85 2.76 2.53 -17.72
N MET A 86 2.82 3.23 -16.58
CA MET A 86 3.89 3.11 -15.60
C MET A 86 3.33 2.57 -14.29
N PRO A 87 3.40 1.25 -14.05
CA PRO A 87 2.89 0.63 -12.83
C PRO A 87 3.54 1.21 -11.59
N ARG A 88 2.69 1.52 -10.60
CA ARG A 88 3.10 2.19 -9.37
C ARG A 88 2.17 1.85 -8.21
N TYR A 89 2.65 2.11 -7.00
CA TYR A 89 1.78 2.10 -5.83
C TYR A 89 2.07 3.30 -4.95
N TYR A 90 1.03 3.74 -4.25
CA TYR A 90 1.11 4.82 -3.27
C TYR A 90 0.60 4.32 -1.92
N ILE A 91 1.18 4.88 -0.86
CA ILE A 91 0.74 4.61 0.51
C ILE A 91 0.49 5.96 1.16
N PHE A 92 -0.68 6.10 1.77
CA PHE A 92 -1.10 7.30 2.46
C PHE A 92 -1.48 6.99 3.90
N ALA A 93 -1.40 7.99 4.76
CA ALA A 93 -1.74 7.92 6.17
C ALA A 93 -2.60 9.11 6.60
N ASP A 94 -3.42 8.93 7.63
CA ASP A 94 -4.26 10.00 8.21
C ASP A 94 -3.47 10.98 9.09
N ARG A 95 -2.29 10.57 9.55
CA ARG A 95 -1.40 11.37 10.40
C ARG A 95 0.06 10.95 10.24
N SER A 96 0.97 11.81 10.68
CA SER A 96 2.36 11.41 10.92
C SER A 96 2.52 11.00 12.38
N SER A 97 2.72 9.71 12.64
CA SER A 97 2.95 9.20 13.99
C SER A 97 4.15 8.24 14.04
N PRO A 98 4.86 8.12 15.18
CA PRO A 98 5.95 7.16 15.33
C PRO A 98 5.53 5.71 15.07
N VAL A 99 4.27 5.36 15.41
CA VAL A 99 3.70 4.03 15.15
C VAL A 99 3.61 3.76 13.64
N LEU A 100 3.07 4.73 12.88
CA LEU A 100 2.98 4.63 11.43
C LEU A 100 4.37 4.61 10.77
N ALA A 101 5.30 5.46 11.22
CA ALA A 101 6.68 5.46 10.72
C ALA A 101 7.37 4.09 10.95
N LYS A 102 7.18 3.48 12.13
CA LYS A 102 7.71 2.13 12.44
C LYS A 102 7.09 1.05 11.55
N LEU A 103 5.80 1.15 11.28
CA LEU A 103 5.10 0.24 10.37
C LEU A 103 5.59 0.40 8.92
N LEU A 104 5.67 1.63 8.42
CA LEU A 104 6.20 1.95 7.09
C LEU A 104 7.65 1.48 6.95
N LYS A 105 8.47 1.59 7.99
CA LYS A 105 9.86 1.07 7.99
C LYS A 105 9.92 -0.46 7.90
N ARG A 106 8.97 -1.19 8.50
CA ARG A 106 8.87 -2.65 8.35
C ARG A 106 8.38 -3.02 6.95
N LEU A 107 7.33 -2.35 6.49
CA LEU A 107 6.78 -2.56 5.16
C LEU A 107 7.81 -2.28 4.06
N ARG A 108 8.56 -1.18 4.17
CA ARG A 108 9.65 -0.85 3.25
C ARG A 108 10.68 -1.97 3.19
N ARG A 109 11.07 -2.56 4.32
CA ARG A 109 11.98 -3.71 4.29
C ARG A 109 11.40 -4.84 3.45
N HIS A 110 10.17 -5.26 3.70
CA HIS A 110 9.54 -6.33 2.91
C HIS A 110 9.41 -6.01 1.43
N LEU A 111 9.05 -4.77 1.07
CA LEU A 111 8.85 -4.38 -0.33
C LEU A 111 10.17 -4.21 -1.12
N TYR A 112 11.27 -3.91 -0.42
CA TYR A 112 12.57 -3.62 -1.04
C TYR A 112 13.63 -4.70 -0.77
N THR A 113 13.34 -5.73 0.02
CA THR A 113 14.23 -6.88 0.17
C THR A 113 14.41 -7.55 -1.21
N PRO A 114 15.66 -7.73 -1.67
CA PRO A 114 15.93 -8.47 -2.90
C PRO A 114 15.40 -9.89 -2.76
N VAL A 115 14.78 -10.41 -3.82
CA VAL A 115 14.39 -11.82 -3.87
C VAL A 115 15.70 -12.60 -3.77
N VAL A 116 15.92 -13.29 -2.65
CA VAL A 116 16.97 -14.30 -2.60
C VAL A 116 16.44 -15.43 -3.48
N GLU A 117 16.85 -15.44 -4.74
CA GLU A 117 16.71 -16.62 -5.57
C GLU A 117 17.52 -17.72 -4.89
N VAL A 118 16.83 -18.58 -4.15
CA VAL A 118 17.40 -19.87 -3.80
C VAL A 118 17.50 -20.58 -5.14
N LEU A 119 18.70 -20.55 -5.74
CA LEU A 119 19.09 -21.46 -6.81
C LEU A 119 18.84 -22.87 -6.28
N SER A 120 17.65 -23.39 -6.52
CA SER A 120 17.35 -24.80 -6.33
C SER A 120 18.09 -25.48 -7.47
N GLY A 121 19.30 -25.92 -7.18
CA GLY A 121 20.06 -26.77 -8.09
C GLY A 121 19.23 -28.01 -8.40
N LYS A 122 18.71 -28.07 -9.62
CA LYS A 122 18.39 -29.28 -10.35
C LYS A 122 18.68 -29.06 -11.82
#